data_AF-A0A7J8MZR9-F1
#
_entry.id   AF-A0A7J8MZR9-F1
#
_cell.length_a   1.000
_cell.length_b   1.000
_cell.length_c   1.000
_cell.angle_alpha   90.00
_cell.angle_beta   90.00
_cell.angle_gamma   90.00
#
_symmetry.space_group_name_H-M   'P 1'
#
loop_
_entity.id
_entity.type
_entity.pdbx_description
1 polymer ?
#
loop_
_entity_poly.entity_id
_entity_poly.type
_entity_poly.pdbx_seq_one_letter_code
_entity_poly.pdbx_strand_id
1 'polypeptide(L)' 'MEMLEVIPVCYCGNPAILNTSWSNDNSGRRFFGCKKFGSRFRKPCRFYT' A
#
# COMPACT_ATOMS: atom_id res chain seq x y z
N MET A 1 -7.76 -16.44 18.80
CA MET A 1 -6.56 -16.57 17.95
C MET A 1 -6.31 -15.21 17.37
N GLU A 2 -5.33 -14.48 17.89
CA GLU A 2 -4.94 -13.20 17.31
C GLU A 2 -4.50 -13.46 15.88
N MET A 3 -5.32 -13.05 14.93
CA MET A 3 -4.94 -12.94 13.54
C MET A 3 -3.98 -11.75 13.50
N LEU A 4 -2.70 -11.99 13.79
CA LEU A 4 -1.65 -11.02 13.54
C LEU A 4 -1.79 -10.66 12.06
N GLU A 5 -2.34 -9.47 11.78
CA GLU A 5 -2.46 -8.99 10.41
C GLU A 5 -1.08 -9.08 9.79
N VAL A 6 -0.90 -10.01 8.85
CA VAL A 6 0.38 -10.19 8.16
C VAL A 6 0.52 -8.97 7.27
N ILE A 7 1.21 -7.94 7.76
CA ILE A 7 1.47 -6.72 6.99
C ILE A 7 2.40 -7.12 5.83
N PRO A 8 1.96 -7.01 4.57
CA PRO A 8 2.78 -7.39 3.44
C PRO A 8 4.06 -6.54 3.40
N VAL A 9 5.16 -7.12 2.94
CA VAL A 9 6.40 -6.37 2.70
C VAL A 9 6.45 -5.97 1.24
N CYS A 10 6.59 -4.67 0.97
CA CYS A 10 6.73 -4.17 -0.40
C CYS A 10 8.12 -4.50 -0.98
N TYR A 11 8.32 -4.35 -2.29
CA TYR A 11 9.62 -4.63 -2.93
C TYR A 11 10.79 -3.72 -2.50
N CYS A 12 10.56 -2.75 -1.61
CA CYS A 12 11.64 -2.01 -0.93
C CYS A 12 12.09 -2.69 0.38
N GLY A 13 11.56 -3.87 0.74
CA GLY A 13 11.84 -4.52 2.02
C GLY A 13 11.21 -3.83 3.24
N ASN A 14 10.21 -2.97 3.02
CA ASN A 14 9.52 -2.24 4.09
C ASN A 14 8.08 -2.74 4.24
N PRO A 15 7.50 -2.72 5.45
CA PRO A 15 6.07 -2.97 5.65
C PRO A 15 5.23 -2.05 4.75
N ALA A 16 4.25 -2.64 4.08
CA ALA A 16 3.26 -1.92 3.30
C ALA A 16 2.31 -1.16 4.23
N ILE A 17 1.74 -0.08 3.72
CA ILE A 17 0.76 0.74 4.45
C ILE A 17 -0.61 0.59 3.80
N LEU A 18 -1.66 0.65 4.62
CA LEU A 18 -3.04 0.67 4.15
C LEU A 18 -3.33 2.04 3.50
N ASN A 19 -3.72 2.04 2.24
CA ASN A 19 -4.14 3.22 1.50
C ASN A 19 -5.60 3.08 1.07
N THR A 20 -6.22 4.23 0.77
CA THR A 20 -7.57 4.30 0.18
C THR A 20 -7.45 4.84 -1.24
N SER A 21 -8.08 4.15 -2.19
CA SER A 21 -8.17 4.61 -3.57
C SER A 21 -9.19 5.74 -3.70
N TRP A 22 -8.82 6.76 -4.47
CA TRP A 22 -9.64 7.94 -4.79
C TRP A 22 -9.98 8.05 -6.28
N SER A 23 -9.64 7.05 -7.10
CA SER A 23 -10.08 7.03 -8.49
C SER A 23 -11.57 6.76 -8.57
N ASN A 24 -12.24 7.36 -9.57
CA ASN A 24 -13.69 7.25 -9.72
C ASN A 24 -14.18 5.79 -9.72
N ASP A 25 -13.47 4.91 -10.43
CA ASP A 25 -13.86 3.49 -10.57
C ASP A 25 -13.52 2.64 -9.35
N ASN A 26 -12.69 3.13 -8.42
CA ASN A 26 -12.24 2.37 -7.24
C ASN A 26 -12.32 3.20 -5.96
N SER A 27 -13.23 4.17 -5.89
CA SER A 27 -13.33 5.08 -4.76
C SER A 27 -13.62 4.31 -3.47
N GLY A 28 -12.86 4.60 -2.40
CA GLY A 28 -13.04 3.98 -1.10
C GLY A 28 -12.45 2.58 -0.94
N ARG A 29 -11.99 1.92 -2.02
CA ARG A 29 -11.31 0.62 -1.90
C ARG A 29 -10.00 0.77 -1.12
N ARG A 30 -9.82 -0.10 -0.13
CA ARG A 30 -8.58 -0.18 0.65
C ARG A 30 -7.62 -1.18 0.02
N PHE A 31 -6.33 -0.86 0.04
CA PHE A 31 -5.26 -1.72 -0.49
C PHE A 31 -3.98 -1.49 0.32
N PHE A 32 -3.13 -2.51 0.41
CA PHE A 32 -1.78 -2.34 0.96
C PHE A 32 -0.85 -1.88 -0.13
N GLY A 33 -0.09 -0.80 0.11
CA GLY A 33 0.81 -0.21 -0.88
C GLY A 33 2.18 0.14 -0.29
N CYS A 34 3.16 0.34 -1.18
CA CYS A 34 4.46 0.87 -0.76
C CYS A 34 4.29 2.21 0.01
N LYS A 35 5.02 2.42 1.11
CA LYS A 35 5.00 3.70 1.85
C LYS A 35 5.41 4.94 1.04
N LYS A 36 5.99 4.74 -0.15
CA LYS A 36 6.35 5.81 -1.11
C LYS A 36 5.26 6.04 -2.15
N PHE A 37 4.14 5.32 -2.11
CA PHE A 37 3.02 5.47 -3.04
C PHE A 37 2.54 6.93 -3.04
N GLY A 38 2.28 7.48 -4.24
CA GLY A 38 1.89 8.89 -4.41
C GLY A 38 3.00 9.93 -4.15
N SER A 39 4.20 9.53 -3.72
CA SER A 39 5.29 10.48 -3.48
C SER A 39 5.81 11.06 -4.80
N ARG A 40 5.82 12.39 -4.91
CA ARG A 40 6.46 13.11 -6.03
C ARG A 40 7.99 13.09 -5.95
N PHE A 41 8.54 12.91 -4.75
CA PHE A 41 9.98 13.02 -4.48
C PHE A 41 10.70 11.67 -4.42
N ARG A 42 9.98 10.56 -4.20
CA ARG A 42 10.55 9.22 -4.07
C ARG A 42 9.86 8.27 -5.03
N LYS A 43 10.64 7.56 -5.87
CA LYS A 43 10.11 6.53 -6.76
C LYS A 43 9.51 5.37 -5.95
N PRO A 44 8.20 5.08 -6.06
CA PRO A 44 7.59 3.91 -5.41
C PRO A 44 7.96 2.62 -6.15
N CYS A 45 8.00 1.50 -5.44
CA CYS A 45 8.28 0.19 -6.04
C CYS A 45 7.08 -0.46 -6.74
N ARG A 46 5.94 0.23 -6.82
CA ARG A 46 4.70 -0.23 -7.47
C ARG A 46 4.06 -1.49 -6.86
N PHE A 47 4.46 -1.90 -5.66
CA PHE A 47 3.75 -2.92 -4.89
C PHE A 47 2.33 -2.43 -4.50
N TYR A 48 1.32 -3.26 -4.76
CA TYR A 48 -0.04 -3.13 -4.23
C TYR A 48 -0.69 -4.52 -4.08
N THR A 49 -1.57 -4.71 -3.08
CA THR A 49 -2.41 -5.91 -2.90
C THR A 49 -3.72 -5.58 -2.22
#